data_AF-A0A922MCQ1-F1
#
_entry.id   AF-A0A922MCQ1-F1
#
_cell.length_a   1.000
_cell.length_b   1.000
_cell.length_c   1.000
_cell.angle_alpha   90.00
_cell.angle_beta   90.00
_cell.angle_gamma   90.00
#
_symmetry.space_group_name_H-M   'P 1'
#
loop_
_entity.id
_entity.type
_entity.pdbx_description
1 polymer ?
#
loop_
_entity_poly.entity_id
_entity_poly.type
_entity_poly.pdbx_seq_one_letter_code
_entity_poly.pdbx_strand_id
1 'polypeptide(L)'
;MIGSDYTLELCNVFHSGQVSGYLKSSKVKQVMADLALSNVANKCVTNLTKSEYRRLVIGVQLIRDPIILLLDEPTWDLDPLNTYLVISILSNAAKKYGTDIILTMEKPRSDVFPFLDRVVYLCLGDVVYAGPTRNLLDYFGSIGFPCPQLENPLMYYLCLSTVDRRSRERFIESNHQIAALVEKFKLEGQGIMQGNLHENNRIVNPNKIQMNYGKPGGLHVIWMLYLRLLDYQRAFITKSGLIFNAMVGTYFISIMNTICL
;
A
#
# COMPACT_ATOMS: atom_id res chain seq x y z
N MET A 1 -21.31 34.99 -0.13
CA MET A 1 -19.90 35.27 -0.42
C MET A 1 -19.06 34.72 0.73
N ILE A 2 -18.57 33.48 0.61
CA ILE A 2 -17.44 32.97 1.39
C ILE A 2 -16.63 32.16 0.37
N GLY A 3 -15.72 32.86 -0.31
CA GLY A 3 -14.64 32.27 -1.08
C GLY A 3 -13.36 32.29 -0.25
N SER A 4 -12.36 31.52 -0.68
CA SER A 4 -11.08 31.20 0.01
C SER A 4 -11.29 30.19 1.15
N ASP A 5 -10.66 29.01 1.22
CA ASP A 5 -9.33 28.62 0.74
C ASP A 5 -9.21 27.08 0.67
N TYR A 6 -9.23 26.51 -0.54
CA TYR A 6 -8.98 25.06 -0.74
C TYR A 6 -7.49 24.76 -0.96
N THR A 7 -6.71 25.79 -1.27
CA THR A 7 -5.27 25.81 -1.02
C THR A 7 -4.97 25.55 0.44
N LEU A 8 -5.81 25.97 1.41
CA LEU A 8 -5.48 25.76 2.82
C LEU A 8 -5.62 24.30 3.26
N GLU A 9 -6.50 23.44 2.75
CA GLU A 9 -6.49 22.03 3.22
C GLU A 9 -5.25 21.24 2.73
N LEU A 10 -4.82 21.47 1.48
CA LEU A 10 -3.57 20.93 0.96
C LEU A 10 -2.32 21.68 1.49
N CYS A 11 -2.42 22.98 1.79
CA CYS A 11 -1.35 23.78 2.43
C CYS A 11 -1.28 23.62 3.95
N ASN A 12 -2.34 23.18 4.63
CA ASN A 12 -2.35 22.95 6.08
C ASN A 12 -1.65 21.61 6.39
N VAL A 13 -1.66 20.66 5.45
CA VAL A 13 -0.80 19.47 5.48
C VAL A 13 0.69 19.83 5.47
N PHE A 14 1.06 21.02 4.98
CA PHE A 14 2.42 21.58 4.95
C PHE A 14 2.85 22.30 6.25
N HIS A 15 2.22 22.05 7.40
CA HIS A 15 2.69 22.60 8.67
C HIS A 15 3.96 21.90 9.19
N SER A 16 5.11 22.33 8.67
CA SER A 16 6.42 22.48 9.35
C SER A 16 7.55 22.66 8.31
N GLY A 17 7.61 23.82 7.65
CA GLY A 17 8.74 24.13 6.77
C GLY A 17 8.58 25.45 6.03
N GLN A 18 9.54 26.35 6.20
CA GLN A 18 9.65 27.61 5.48
C GLN A 18 9.90 27.37 3.98
N VAL A 19 8.85 27.10 3.22
CA VAL A 19 8.90 27.05 1.74
C VAL A 19 8.06 28.21 1.19
N SER A 20 8.64 28.98 0.27
CA SER A 20 8.00 30.12 -0.40
C SER A 20 6.63 29.74 -0.99
N GLY A 21 5.60 30.57 -0.77
CA GLY A 21 4.22 30.26 -1.15
C GLY A 21 4.02 29.95 -2.65
N TYR A 22 4.90 30.47 -3.50
CA TYR A 22 4.91 30.19 -4.94
C TYR A 22 5.29 28.74 -5.27
N LEU A 23 6.31 28.19 -4.60
CA LEU A 23 6.74 26.80 -4.77
C LEU A 23 5.65 25.83 -4.30
N LYS A 24 4.96 26.15 -3.20
CA LYS A 24 3.82 25.36 -2.71
C LYS A 24 2.68 25.30 -3.74
N SER A 25 2.32 26.44 -4.33
CA SER A 25 1.26 26.50 -5.34
C SER A 25 1.62 25.74 -6.63
N SER A 26 2.87 25.82 -7.08
CA SER A 26 3.34 25.10 -8.28
C SER A 26 3.28 23.58 -8.10
N LYS A 27 3.77 23.07 -6.95
CA LYS A 27 3.72 21.64 -6.63
C LYS A 27 2.29 21.12 -6.54
N VAL A 28 1.40 21.86 -5.88
CA VAL A 28 -0.03 21.51 -5.79
C VAL A 28 -0.65 21.40 -7.18
N LYS A 29 -0.42 22.38 -8.06
CA LYS A 29 -0.93 22.33 -9.45
C LYS A 29 -0.39 21.13 -10.22
N GLN A 30 0.89 20.78 -10.03
CA GLN A 30 1.50 19.63 -10.67
C GLN A 30 0.87 18.31 -10.19
N VAL A 31 0.71 18.14 -8.88
CA VAL A 31 0.09 16.92 -8.32
C VAL A 31 -1.39 16.82 -8.72
N MET A 32 -2.13 17.94 -8.72
CA MET A 32 -3.51 17.95 -9.19
C MET A 32 -3.64 17.57 -10.67
N ALA A 33 -2.69 18.00 -11.50
CA ALA A 33 -2.65 17.61 -12.92
C ALA A 33 -2.36 16.11 -13.09
N ASP A 34 -1.38 15.58 -12.35
CA ASP A 34 -1.02 14.16 -12.41
C ASP A 34 -2.16 13.23 -11.97
N LEU A 35 -2.99 13.69 -11.04
CA LEU A 35 -4.15 12.96 -10.53
C LEU A 35 -5.41 13.19 -11.38
N ALA A 36 -5.30 13.93 -12.49
CA ALA A 36 -6.42 14.33 -13.34
C ALA A 36 -7.56 15.01 -12.55
N LEU A 37 -7.21 15.90 -11.63
CA LEU A 37 -8.12 16.69 -10.78
C LEU A 37 -8.20 18.17 -11.20
N SER A 38 -7.48 18.58 -12.25
CA SER A 38 -7.47 19.97 -12.74
C SER A 38 -8.87 20.52 -13.01
N ASN A 39 -9.77 19.69 -13.58
CA ASN A 39 -11.13 20.10 -13.94
C ASN A 39 -12.05 20.31 -12.72
N VAL A 40 -11.68 19.74 -11.57
CA VAL A 40 -12.46 19.81 -10.33
C VAL A 40 -11.74 20.60 -9.24
N ALA A 41 -10.67 21.33 -9.58
CA ALA A 41 -9.84 22.04 -8.62
C ALA A 41 -10.60 23.06 -7.78
N ASN A 42 -11.67 23.64 -8.32
CA ASN A 42 -12.48 24.66 -7.65
C ASN A 42 -13.85 24.12 -7.16
N LYS A 43 -14.07 22.79 -7.17
CA LYS A 43 -15.30 22.19 -6.64
C LYS A 43 -15.20 21.94 -5.15
N CYS A 44 -16.32 22.01 -4.44
CA CYS A 44 -16.39 21.61 -3.03
C CYS A 44 -16.17 20.10 -2.89
N VAL A 45 -15.40 19.68 -1.87
CA VAL A 45 -15.06 18.27 -1.61
C VAL A 45 -16.33 17.42 -1.41
N THR A 46 -17.38 18.00 -0.81
CA THR A 46 -18.68 17.34 -0.61
C THR A 46 -19.38 16.97 -1.93
N ASN A 47 -19.00 17.62 -3.03
CA ASN A 47 -19.62 17.45 -4.34
C ASN A 47 -18.73 16.65 -5.30
N LEU A 48 -17.63 16.07 -4.81
CA LEU A 48 -16.77 15.21 -5.60
C LEU A 48 -17.39 13.83 -5.74
N THR A 49 -17.13 13.20 -6.88
CA THR A 49 -17.40 11.77 -7.04
C THR A 49 -16.46 10.95 -6.16
N LYS A 50 -16.84 9.70 -5.85
CA LYS A 50 -16.02 8.79 -5.04
C LYS A 50 -14.60 8.63 -5.61
N SER A 51 -14.45 8.54 -6.93
CA SER A 51 -13.14 8.38 -7.58
C SER A 51 -12.30 9.66 -7.54
N GLU A 52 -12.92 10.84 -7.69
CA GLU A 52 -12.24 12.13 -7.52
C GLU A 52 -11.77 12.32 -6.08
N TYR A 53 -12.62 12.01 -5.10
CA TYR A 53 -12.27 12.08 -3.68
C TYR A 53 -11.10 11.14 -3.35
N ARG A 54 -11.11 9.90 -3.84
CA ARG A 54 -10.01 8.95 -3.64
C ARG A 54 -8.69 9.47 -4.21
N ARG A 55 -8.72 10.02 -5.43
CA ARG A 55 -7.54 10.63 -6.06
C ARG A 55 -7.05 11.83 -5.27
N LEU A 56 -7.95 12.67 -4.73
CA LEU A 56 -7.60 13.80 -3.88
C LEU A 56 -6.85 13.33 -2.62
N VAL A 57 -7.34 12.31 -1.94
CA VAL A 57 -6.70 11.73 -0.74
C VAL A 57 -5.29 11.21 -1.06
N ILE A 58 -5.12 10.52 -2.20
CA ILE A 58 -3.79 10.09 -2.67
C ILE A 58 -2.89 11.30 -2.92
N GLY A 59 -3.41 12.37 -3.53
CA GLY A 59 -2.67 13.60 -3.79
C GLY A 59 -2.18 14.31 -2.55
N VAL A 60 -2.99 14.35 -1.49
CA VAL A 60 -2.59 14.89 -0.18
C VAL A 60 -1.32 14.18 0.32
N GLN A 61 -1.21 12.86 0.11
CA GLN A 61 -0.03 12.10 0.51
C GLN A 61 1.15 12.31 -0.45
N LEU A 62 0.91 12.34 -1.77
CA LEU A 62 1.96 12.55 -2.77
C LEU A 62 2.64 13.92 -2.67
N ILE A 63 1.91 14.94 -2.23
CA ILE A 63 2.45 16.29 -2.02
C ILE A 63 3.63 16.31 -1.03
N ARG A 64 3.68 15.34 -0.11
CA ARG A 64 4.77 15.20 0.88
C ARG A 64 6.02 14.53 0.32
N ASP A 65 6.03 14.17 -0.97
CA ASP A 65 7.11 13.44 -1.63
C ASP A 65 7.55 12.19 -0.83
N PRO A 66 6.61 11.27 -0.51
CA PRO A 66 6.92 10.10 0.30
C PRO A 66 7.87 9.15 -0.45
N ILE A 67 8.80 8.53 0.28
CA ILE A 67 9.65 7.47 -0.27
C ILE A 67 8.83 6.18 -0.46
N ILE A 68 7.93 5.88 0.49
CA ILE A 68 7.04 4.71 0.46
C ILE A 68 5.60 5.19 0.69
N LEU A 69 4.68 4.76 -0.17
CA LEU A 69 3.25 5.00 -0.05
C LEU A 69 2.51 3.67 0.13
N LEU A 70 1.82 3.52 1.25
CA LEU A 70 1.00 2.35 1.56
C LEU A 70 -0.47 2.69 1.35
N LEU A 71 -1.17 1.91 0.53
CA LEU A 71 -2.58 2.13 0.19
C LEU A 71 -3.38 0.87 0.49
N ASP A 72 -4.29 0.97 1.46
CA ASP A 72 -5.22 -0.11 1.72
C ASP A 72 -6.46 0.03 0.82
N GLU A 73 -6.64 -0.94 -0.06
CA GLU A 73 -7.75 -1.09 -1.01
C GLU A 73 -8.16 0.23 -1.71
N PRO A 74 -7.23 0.89 -2.45
CA PRO A 74 -7.50 2.19 -3.06
C PRO A 74 -8.61 2.14 -4.12
N THR A 75 -8.92 0.95 -4.64
CA THR A 75 -9.92 0.72 -5.69
C THR A 75 -11.26 0.23 -5.15
N TRP A 76 -11.46 0.21 -3.82
CA TRP A 76 -12.72 -0.21 -3.22
C TRP A 76 -13.89 0.67 -3.68
N ASP A 77 -14.98 0.01 -4.08
CA ASP A 77 -16.25 0.64 -4.49
C ASP A 77 -16.11 1.65 -5.66
N LEU A 78 -15.21 1.33 -6.60
CA LEU A 78 -15.04 2.09 -7.84
C LEU A 78 -15.47 1.29 -9.06
N ASP A 79 -16.02 2.00 -10.05
CA ASP A 79 -16.31 1.42 -11.36
C ASP A 79 -15.03 0.91 -12.04
N PRO A 80 -15.14 -0.03 -12.99
CA PRO A 80 -13.99 -0.54 -13.76
C PRO A 80 -13.10 0.55 -14.37
N LEU A 81 -13.71 1.56 -14.99
CA LEU A 81 -12.98 2.66 -15.62
C LEU A 81 -12.23 3.52 -14.58
N ASN A 82 -12.89 3.81 -13.46
CA ASN A 82 -12.31 4.57 -12.37
C ASN A 82 -11.17 3.80 -11.68
N THR A 83 -11.30 2.48 -11.54
CA THR A 83 -10.27 1.57 -11.04
C THR A 83 -9.01 1.62 -11.91
N TYR A 84 -9.18 1.46 -13.23
CA TYR A 84 -8.07 1.57 -14.19
C TYR A 84 -7.38 2.93 -14.11
N LEU A 85 -8.15 4.00 -14.02
CA LEU A 85 -7.62 5.36 -13.89
C LEU A 85 -6.78 5.53 -12.60
N VAL A 86 -7.28 5.06 -11.46
CA VAL A 86 -6.55 5.16 -10.19
C VAL A 86 -5.24 4.37 -10.23
N ILE A 87 -5.26 3.13 -10.71
CA ILE A 87 -4.06 2.29 -10.78
C ILE A 87 -3.04 2.82 -11.78
N SER A 88 -3.47 3.31 -12.94
CA SER A 88 -2.57 3.92 -13.93
C SER A 88 -1.91 5.19 -13.39
N ILE A 89 -2.65 6.04 -12.67
CA ILE A 89 -2.12 7.22 -11.99
C ILE A 89 -1.08 6.83 -10.94
N LEU A 90 -1.35 5.80 -10.12
CA LEU A 90 -0.40 5.32 -9.11
C LEU A 90 0.88 4.79 -9.76
N SER A 91 0.78 3.97 -10.81
CA SER A 91 1.95 3.47 -11.55
C SER A 91 2.79 4.60 -12.14
N ASN A 92 2.15 5.63 -12.69
CA ASN A 92 2.82 6.82 -13.21
C ASN A 92 3.47 7.65 -12.09
N ALA A 93 2.78 7.82 -10.96
CA ALA A 93 3.30 8.53 -9.80
C ALA A 93 4.55 7.83 -9.23
N ALA A 94 4.53 6.50 -9.11
CA ALA A 94 5.68 5.72 -8.65
C ALA A 94 6.91 5.98 -9.53
N LYS A 95 6.74 5.94 -10.86
CA LYS A 95 7.83 6.18 -11.82
C LYS A 95 8.32 7.62 -11.83
N LYS A 96 7.40 8.59 -11.73
CA LYS A 96 7.71 10.02 -11.80
C LYS A 96 8.38 10.55 -10.54
N TYR A 97 7.87 10.17 -9.37
CA TYR A 97 8.34 10.65 -8.08
C TYR A 97 9.41 9.75 -7.46
N GLY A 98 9.62 8.54 -8.00
CA GLY A 98 10.53 7.56 -7.40
C GLY A 98 10.02 7.01 -6.08
N THR A 99 8.70 7.03 -5.88
CA THR A 99 8.02 6.51 -4.69
C THR A 99 7.71 5.03 -4.86
N ASP A 100 8.04 4.21 -3.87
CA ASP A 100 7.60 2.81 -3.81
C ASP A 100 6.15 2.76 -3.33
N ILE A 101 5.25 2.22 -4.15
CA ILE A 101 3.83 2.11 -3.83
C ILE A 101 3.48 0.65 -3.53
N ILE A 102 2.97 0.41 -2.33
CA ILE A 102 2.44 -0.90 -1.92
C ILE A 102 0.94 -0.73 -1.74
N LEU A 103 0.16 -1.57 -2.41
CA LEU A 103 -1.29 -1.52 -2.34
C LEU A 103 -1.89 -2.92 -2.18
N THR A 104 -3.05 -2.99 -1.54
CA THR A 104 -3.88 -4.19 -1.46
C THR A 104 -5.01 -4.11 -2.48
N MET A 105 -5.38 -5.26 -3.09
CA MET A 105 -6.49 -5.34 -4.04
C MET A 105 -7.34 -6.57 -3.73
N GLU A 106 -8.63 -6.38 -3.47
CA GLU A 106 -9.54 -7.51 -3.27
C GLU A 106 -9.85 -8.24 -4.60
N LYS A 107 -10.10 -7.49 -5.67
CA LYS A 107 -10.55 -8.04 -6.97
C LYS A 107 -9.74 -7.47 -8.14
N PRO A 108 -8.52 -7.97 -8.39
CA PRO A 108 -7.67 -7.46 -9.46
C PRO A 108 -8.26 -7.80 -10.84
N ARG A 109 -8.43 -6.78 -11.67
CA ARG A 109 -8.87 -6.94 -13.06
C ARG A 109 -7.70 -7.27 -13.98
N SER A 110 -7.98 -7.82 -15.16
CA SER A 110 -6.94 -8.13 -16.14
C SER A 110 -6.32 -6.89 -16.79
N ASP A 111 -7.10 -5.81 -16.92
CA ASP A 111 -6.65 -4.53 -17.50
C ASP A 111 -5.59 -3.80 -16.66
N VAL A 112 -5.51 -4.09 -15.36
CA VAL A 112 -4.49 -3.51 -14.47
C VAL A 112 -3.17 -4.26 -14.48
N PHE A 113 -3.12 -5.47 -15.06
CA PHE A 113 -1.94 -6.32 -15.12
C PHE A 113 -0.66 -5.59 -15.56
N PRO A 114 -0.67 -4.74 -16.60
CA PRO A 114 0.54 -4.07 -17.09
C PRO A 114 1.11 -3.00 -16.14
N PHE A 115 0.32 -2.54 -15.16
CA PHE A 115 0.74 -1.50 -14.22
C PHE A 115 1.38 -2.05 -12.94
N LEU A 116 1.22 -3.35 -12.69
CA LEU A 116 1.75 -4.02 -11.51
C LEU A 116 3.15 -4.55 -11.82
N ASP A 117 4.17 -3.94 -11.21
CA ASP A 117 5.55 -4.40 -11.40
C ASP A 117 5.83 -5.72 -10.68
N ARG A 118 5.27 -5.89 -9.47
CA ARG A 118 5.42 -7.06 -8.61
C ARG A 118 4.09 -7.41 -7.96
N VAL A 119 3.87 -8.69 -7.69
CA VAL A 119 2.68 -9.22 -7.00
C VAL A 119 3.13 -10.11 -5.84
N VAL A 120 2.39 -10.04 -4.75
CA VAL A 120 2.52 -10.92 -3.59
C VAL A 120 1.16 -11.51 -3.28
N TYR A 121 1.08 -12.84 -3.26
CA TYR A 121 -0.10 -13.58 -2.79
C TYR A 121 0.16 -14.10 -1.38
N LEU A 122 -0.75 -13.79 -0.48
CA LEU A 122 -0.71 -14.19 0.92
C LEU A 122 -1.89 -15.10 1.24
N CYS A 123 -1.66 -16.12 2.04
CA CYS A 123 -2.71 -16.95 2.60
C CYS A 123 -2.43 -17.25 4.07
N LEU A 124 -3.35 -16.87 4.97
CA LEU A 124 -3.23 -17.11 6.41
C LEU A 124 -1.88 -16.67 7.04
N GLY A 125 -1.22 -15.66 6.45
CA GLY A 125 0.08 -15.15 6.89
C GLY A 125 1.29 -15.76 6.18
N ASP A 126 1.12 -16.84 5.43
CA ASP A 126 2.16 -17.42 4.57
C ASP A 126 2.18 -16.77 3.18
N VAL A 127 3.38 -16.73 2.59
CA VAL A 127 3.58 -16.25 1.22
C VAL A 127 3.42 -17.42 0.26
N VAL A 128 2.43 -17.33 -0.62
CA VAL A 128 2.18 -18.32 -1.67
C VAL A 128 3.02 -18.00 -2.91
N TYR A 129 3.18 -16.71 -3.21
CA TYR A 129 4.04 -16.22 -4.27
C TYR A 129 4.45 -14.78 -3.99
N ALA A 130 5.68 -14.43 -4.34
CA ALA A 130 6.15 -13.05 -4.31
C ALA A 130 7.22 -12.86 -5.39
N GLY A 131 6.95 -11.98 -6.34
CA GLY A 131 7.86 -11.80 -7.47
C GLY A 131 7.36 -10.79 -8.50
N PRO A 132 8.15 -10.59 -9.57
CA PRO A 132 7.72 -9.82 -10.73
C PRO A 132 6.43 -10.38 -11.33
N THR A 133 5.49 -9.52 -11.70
CA THR A 133 4.20 -9.93 -12.28
C THR A 133 4.39 -10.70 -13.61
N ARG A 134 5.42 -10.35 -14.38
CA ARG A 134 5.79 -11.03 -15.63
C ARG A 134 6.16 -12.51 -15.47
N ASN A 135 6.74 -12.90 -14.32
CA ASN A 135 7.16 -14.28 -14.07
C ASN A 135 6.02 -15.13 -13.49
N LEU A 136 4.87 -14.53 -13.23
CA LEU A 136 3.76 -15.17 -12.54
C LEU A 136 3.25 -16.40 -13.30
N LEU A 137 3.03 -16.27 -14.61
CA LEU A 137 2.54 -17.35 -15.46
C LEU A 137 3.56 -18.50 -15.55
N ASP A 138 4.84 -18.16 -15.73
CA ASP A 138 5.91 -19.14 -15.88
C ASP A 138 6.10 -19.96 -14.60
N TYR A 139 6.10 -19.29 -13.44
CA TYR A 139 6.25 -19.96 -12.14
C TYR A 139 5.10 -20.92 -11.86
N PHE A 140 3.85 -20.45 -11.95
CA PHE A 140 2.71 -21.31 -11.69
C PHE A 140 2.59 -22.44 -12.72
N GLY A 141 2.98 -22.19 -13.98
CA GLY A 141 3.12 -23.22 -14.99
C GLY A 141 4.15 -24.30 -14.64
N SER A 142 5.33 -23.92 -14.13
CA SER A 142 6.39 -24.88 -13.79
C SER A 142 6.03 -25.77 -12.60
N ILE A 143 5.25 -25.27 -11.64
CA ILE A 143 4.80 -26.04 -10.48
C ILE A 143 3.54 -26.89 -10.73
N GLY A 144 3.02 -26.89 -11.96
CA GLY A 144 1.90 -27.73 -12.41
C GLY A 144 0.52 -27.07 -12.35
N PHE A 145 0.43 -25.75 -12.24
CA PHE A 145 -0.81 -24.98 -12.19
C PHE A 145 -0.89 -23.94 -13.33
N PRO A 146 -0.94 -24.36 -14.60
CA PRO A 146 -1.08 -23.43 -15.72
C PRO A 146 -2.43 -22.72 -15.70
N CYS A 147 -2.44 -21.41 -15.92
CA CYS A 147 -3.67 -20.64 -16.07
C CYS A 147 -4.42 -21.08 -17.34
N PRO A 148 -5.74 -21.37 -17.27
CA PRO A 148 -6.56 -21.63 -18.45
C PRO A 148 -6.54 -20.46 -19.45
N GLN A 149 -6.79 -20.77 -20.73
CA GLN A 149 -6.93 -19.75 -21.77
C GLN A 149 -8.18 -18.90 -21.48
N LEU A 150 -8.09 -17.58 -21.72
CA LEU A 150 -9.16 -16.58 -21.51
C LEU A 150 -9.51 -16.26 -20.05
N GLU A 151 -8.89 -16.93 -19.07
CA GLU A 151 -9.02 -16.56 -17.66
C GLU A 151 -8.11 -15.37 -17.30
N ASN A 152 -8.51 -14.61 -16.28
CA ASN A 152 -7.67 -13.55 -15.74
C ASN A 152 -6.60 -14.15 -14.81
N PRO A 153 -5.31 -14.10 -15.16
CA PRO A 153 -4.26 -14.73 -14.36
C PRO A 153 -4.20 -14.21 -12.92
N LEU A 154 -4.42 -12.90 -12.72
CA LEU A 154 -4.35 -12.30 -11.38
C LEU A 154 -5.45 -12.83 -10.46
N MET A 155 -6.65 -13.03 -11.01
CA MET A 155 -7.79 -13.56 -10.28
C MET A 155 -7.66 -15.07 -10.09
N TYR A 156 -7.26 -15.79 -11.14
CA TYR A 156 -7.09 -17.24 -11.09
C TYR A 156 -6.11 -17.66 -9.99
N TYR A 157 -4.91 -17.07 -9.94
CA TYR A 157 -3.93 -17.38 -8.91
C TYR A 157 -4.30 -16.86 -7.53
N LEU A 158 -5.08 -15.77 -7.43
CA LEU A 158 -5.65 -15.33 -6.16
C LEU A 158 -6.59 -16.39 -5.60
N CYS A 159 -7.56 -16.86 -6.40
CA CYS A 159 -8.50 -17.91 -5.99
C CYS A 159 -7.79 -19.19 -5.58
N LEU A 160 -6.76 -19.60 -6.35
CA LEU A 160 -5.92 -20.76 -6.07
C LEU A 160 -5.13 -20.60 -4.75
N SER A 161 -4.83 -19.37 -4.35
CA SER A 161 -4.16 -19.03 -3.10
C SER A 161 -5.12 -18.85 -1.91
N THR A 162 -6.43 -18.99 -2.10
CA THR A 162 -7.44 -18.75 -1.05
C THR A 162 -8.13 -20.04 -0.59
N VAL A 163 -8.40 -20.13 0.72
CA VAL A 163 -9.05 -21.29 1.32
C VAL A 163 -10.56 -21.25 1.06
N ASP A 164 -11.14 -22.34 0.54
CA ASP A 164 -12.58 -22.49 0.38
C ASP A 164 -13.22 -22.96 1.69
N ARG A 165 -14.08 -22.14 2.28
CA ARG A 165 -14.74 -22.42 3.57
C ARG A 165 -16.19 -22.88 3.43
N ARG A 166 -16.68 -23.14 2.20
CA ARG A 166 -18.10 -23.48 1.94
C ARG A 166 -18.50 -24.87 2.44
N SER A 167 -17.57 -25.83 2.44
CA SER A 167 -17.79 -27.16 3.02
C SER A 167 -16.53 -27.65 3.73
N ARG A 168 -16.68 -28.64 4.62
CA ARG A 168 -15.56 -29.20 5.37
C ARG A 168 -14.57 -29.92 4.45
N GLU A 169 -15.06 -30.63 3.45
CA GLU A 169 -14.24 -31.37 2.48
C GLU A 169 -13.39 -30.40 1.64
N ARG A 170 -14.02 -29.34 1.10
CA ARG A 170 -13.32 -28.31 0.31
C ARG A 170 -12.30 -27.53 1.14
N PHE A 171 -12.61 -27.28 2.41
CA PHE A 171 -11.67 -26.67 3.32
C PHE A 171 -10.41 -27.52 3.51
N ILE A 172 -10.57 -28.83 3.71
CA ILE A 172 -9.44 -29.75 3.85
C ILE A 172 -8.62 -29.80 2.56
N GLU A 173 -9.28 -29.94 1.40
CA GLU A 173 -8.63 -29.99 0.09
C GLU A 173 -7.84 -28.71 -0.21
N SER A 174 -8.50 -27.55 -0.11
CA SER A 174 -7.86 -26.25 -0.38
C SER A 174 -6.71 -25.95 0.57
N ASN A 175 -6.83 -26.29 1.86
CA ASN A 175 -5.71 -26.13 2.80
C ASN A 175 -4.50 -27.01 2.44
N HIS A 176 -4.71 -28.27 2.05
CA HIS A 176 -3.61 -29.14 1.63
C HIS A 176 -2.93 -28.59 0.37
N GLN A 177 -3.72 -28.12 -0.60
CA GLN A 177 -3.19 -27.50 -1.81
C GLN A 177 -2.36 -26.24 -1.48
N ILE A 178 -2.88 -25.35 -0.64
CA ILE A 178 -2.18 -24.11 -0.25
C ILE A 178 -0.90 -24.43 0.52
N ALA A 179 -0.93 -25.39 1.44
CA ALA A 179 0.27 -25.83 2.15
C ALA A 179 1.36 -26.31 1.17
N ALA A 180 0.98 -27.10 0.16
CA ALA A 180 1.90 -27.55 -0.87
C ALA A 180 2.44 -26.40 -1.73
N LEU A 181 1.62 -25.40 -2.07
CA LEU A 181 2.06 -24.21 -2.80
C LEU A 181 3.07 -23.37 -2.00
N VAL A 182 2.79 -23.16 -0.71
CA VAL A 182 3.67 -22.43 0.21
C VAL A 182 5.00 -23.16 0.34
N GLU A 183 4.99 -24.49 0.48
CA GLU A 183 6.22 -25.28 0.55
C GLU A 183 7.03 -25.20 -0.75
N LYS A 184 6.39 -25.37 -1.90
CA LYS A 184 7.04 -25.22 -3.22
C LYS A 184 7.67 -23.84 -3.38
N PHE A 185 6.96 -22.78 -2.99
CA PHE A 185 7.50 -21.42 -3.06
C PHE A 185 8.67 -21.21 -2.11
N LYS A 186 8.67 -21.81 -0.92
CA LYS A 186 9.80 -21.76 0.02
C LYS A 186 11.07 -22.41 -0.56
N LEU A 187 10.91 -23.48 -1.35
CA LEU A 187 12.01 -24.21 -1.98
C LEU A 187 12.52 -23.54 -3.27
N GLU A 188 11.61 -23.16 -4.18
CA GLU A 188 11.95 -22.71 -5.55
C GLU A 188 11.89 -21.18 -5.72
N GLY A 189 11.11 -20.48 -4.88
CA GLY A 189 10.76 -19.07 -5.04
C GLY A 189 11.84 -18.06 -4.66
N GLN A 190 12.92 -18.49 -3.98
CA GLN A 190 13.97 -17.57 -3.49
C GLN A 190 14.68 -16.81 -4.62
N GLY A 191 14.89 -17.46 -5.77
CA GLY A 191 15.47 -16.81 -6.96
C GLY A 191 14.53 -15.80 -7.62
N ILE A 192 13.22 -16.03 -7.54
CA ILE A 192 12.20 -15.14 -8.11
C ILE A 192 12.07 -13.86 -7.27
N MET A 193 12.20 -13.96 -5.95
CA MET A 193 12.14 -12.80 -5.04
C MET A 193 13.27 -11.80 -5.30
N GLN A 194 14.45 -12.25 -5.71
CA GLN A 194 15.62 -11.39 -5.95
C GLN A 194 15.66 -10.76 -7.34
N GLY A 195 14.79 -11.20 -8.26
CA GLY A 195 14.58 -10.70 -9.62
C GLY A 195 15.77 -9.95 -10.22
N ASN A 196 16.62 -10.64 -10.99
CA ASN A 196 17.71 -10.10 -11.82
C ASN A 196 17.96 -8.59 -11.63
N LEU A 197 18.83 -8.26 -10.66
CA LEU A 197 19.45 -6.94 -10.52
C LEU A 197 20.27 -6.51 -11.76
N HIS A 198 20.27 -7.31 -12.84
CA HIS A 198 21.18 -7.19 -13.98
C HIS A 198 20.55 -6.85 -15.34
N GLU A 199 19.23 -6.69 -15.47
CA GLU A 199 18.67 -6.25 -16.75
C GLU A 199 18.10 -4.83 -16.72
N ASN A 200 18.94 -3.97 -17.31
CA ASN A 200 18.72 -2.62 -17.82
C ASN A 200 19.13 -1.47 -16.90
N ASN A 201 20.17 -0.76 -17.36
CA ASN A 201 20.59 0.61 -17.08
C ASN A 201 19.40 1.59 -17.04
N ARG A 202 18.54 1.49 -16.02
CA ARG A 202 17.86 2.66 -15.47
C ARG A 202 18.90 3.33 -14.60
N ILE A 203 19.23 4.58 -14.92
CA ILE A 203 20.04 5.46 -14.09
C ILE A 203 19.55 5.29 -12.65
N VAL A 204 20.33 4.54 -11.86
CA VAL A 204 20.03 4.31 -10.45
C VAL A 204 20.18 5.68 -9.82
N ASN A 205 19.06 6.24 -9.37
CA ASN A 205 19.08 7.42 -8.55
C ASN A 205 20.01 7.10 -7.37
N PRO A 206 21.13 7.83 -7.14
CA PRO A 206 22.16 7.45 -6.17
C PRO A 206 21.65 7.38 -4.72
N ASN A 207 20.41 7.82 -4.49
CA ASN A 207 19.70 7.77 -3.21
C ASN A 207 18.87 6.49 -3.03
N LYS A 208 18.99 5.46 -3.89
CA LYS A 208 18.31 4.17 -3.68
C LYS A 208 18.94 3.46 -2.47
N ILE A 209 18.30 3.62 -1.32
CA ILE A 209 18.68 2.95 -0.07
C ILE A 209 18.60 1.44 -0.30
N GLN A 210 19.72 0.73 -0.12
CA GLN A 210 19.71 -0.72 -0.06
C GLN A 210 18.88 -1.14 1.15
N MET A 211 17.69 -1.69 0.90
CA MET A 211 16.85 -2.30 1.93
C MET A 211 17.49 -3.62 2.36
N ASN A 212 18.43 -3.55 3.29
CA ASN A 212 18.89 -4.74 4.03
C ASN A 212 17.72 -5.23 4.88
N TYR A 213 17.15 -6.39 4.53
CA TYR A 213 16.21 -7.10 5.38
C TYR A 213 16.93 -7.67 6.61
N GLY A 214 17.29 -6.80 7.55
CA GLY A 214 17.61 -7.21 8.91
C GLY A 214 16.31 -7.50 9.66
N LYS A 215 16.20 -8.65 10.33
CA LYS A 215 15.17 -8.85 11.35
C LYS A 215 15.36 -7.77 12.43
N PRO A 216 14.44 -6.81 12.61
CA PRO A 216 14.62 -5.82 13.66
C PRO A 216 14.57 -6.54 15.01
N GLY A 217 15.51 -6.24 15.91
CA GLY A 217 15.49 -6.78 17.27
C GLY A 217 14.16 -6.44 17.94
N GLY A 218 13.57 -7.37 18.68
CA GLY A 218 12.23 -7.20 19.27
C GLY A 218 12.10 -5.92 20.11
N LEU A 219 13.16 -5.53 20.81
CA LEU A 219 13.24 -4.26 21.55
C LEU A 219 13.14 -3.02 20.65
N HIS A 220 13.68 -3.08 19.43
CA HIS A 220 13.62 -1.98 18.48
C HIS A 220 12.20 -1.79 17.91
N VAL A 221 11.49 -2.90 17.70
CA VAL A 221 10.07 -2.88 17.30
C VAL A 221 9.21 -2.31 18.42
N ILE A 222 9.41 -2.77 19.65
CA ILE A 222 8.70 -2.27 20.84
C ILE A 222 8.97 -0.77 21.05
N TRP A 223 10.22 -0.35 20.92
CA TRP A 223 10.61 1.06 21.02
C TRP A 223 9.97 1.93 19.93
N MET A 224 9.93 1.45 18.68
CA MET A 224 9.23 2.15 17.59
C MET A 224 7.72 2.23 17.83
N LEU A 225 7.09 1.16 18.33
CA LEU A 225 5.67 1.18 18.69
C LEU A 225 5.40 2.16 19.84
N TYR A 226 6.27 2.22 20.84
CA TYR A 226 6.18 3.17 21.94
C TYR A 226 6.30 4.63 21.47
N LEU A 227 7.26 4.93 20.59
CA LEU A 227 7.40 6.27 20.00
C LEU A 227 6.18 6.67 19.17
N ARG A 228 5.64 5.76 18.36
CA ARG A 228 4.39 6.02 17.62
C ARG A 228 3.19 6.23 18.55
N LEU A 229 3.14 5.54 19.69
CA LEU A 229 2.10 5.72 20.69
C LEU A 229 2.21 7.11 21.36
N LEU A 230 3.42 7.59 21.61
CA LEU A 230 3.67 8.93 22.13
C LEU A 230 3.29 10.04 21.13
N ASP A 231 3.58 9.84 19.84
CA ASP A 231 3.14 10.77 18.79
C ASP A 231 1.61 10.78 18.64
N TYR A 232 0.95 9.63 18.84
CA TYR A 232 -0.51 9.55 18.88
C TYR A 232 -1.11 10.32 20.07
N GLN A 233 -0.44 10.31 21.23
CA GLN A 233 -0.88 11.12 22.38
C GLN A 233 -0.69 12.63 22.16
N ARG A 234 0.33 13.07 21.40
CA ARG A 234 0.47 14.49 21.03
C ARG A 234 -0.64 14.98 20.10
N ALA A 235 -1.23 14.10 19.30
CA ALA A 235 -2.29 14.46 18.35
C ALA A 235 -3.67 14.72 19.00
N PHE A 236 -3.90 14.30 20.26
CA PHE A 236 -5.21 14.43 20.93
C PHE A 236 -5.31 15.60 21.93
N ILE A 237 -4.22 16.35 22.18
CA ILE A 237 -4.27 17.52 23.05
C ILE A 237 -4.70 18.75 22.24
N THR A 238 -6.00 18.87 21.95
CA THR A 238 -6.68 20.17 21.78
C THR A 238 -8.20 20.00 21.73
N LYS A 239 -8.89 20.30 22.85
CA LYS A 239 -9.99 21.30 22.95
C LYS A 239 -10.67 21.39 24.32
N SER A 240 -10.39 20.51 25.29
CA SER A 240 -11.23 20.44 26.50
C SER A 240 -10.51 20.42 27.86
N GLY A 241 -9.22 20.75 27.94
CA GLY A 241 -8.54 21.07 29.22
C GLY A 241 -8.70 20.06 30.39
N LEU A 242 -9.07 18.81 30.14
CA LEU A 242 -9.22 17.79 31.17
C LEU A 242 -7.99 16.87 31.14
N ILE A 243 -7.16 16.99 32.16
CA ILE A 243 -6.05 16.06 32.40
C ILE A 243 -6.65 14.78 32.97
N PHE A 244 -6.79 13.73 32.14
CA PHE A 244 -6.95 12.37 32.64
C PHE A 244 -5.56 11.74 32.83
N ASN A 245 -4.81 12.25 33.81
CA ASN A 245 -3.65 11.54 34.35
C ASN A 245 -4.19 10.46 35.30
N ALA A 246 -3.91 9.18 34.98
CA ALA A 246 -3.58 8.10 35.95
C ALA A 246 -3.98 6.68 35.49
N MET A 247 -4.70 6.48 34.38
CA MET A 247 -5.25 5.14 34.10
C MET A 247 -4.49 4.27 33.09
N VAL A 248 -3.58 4.81 32.27
CA VAL A 248 -2.91 4.01 31.22
C VAL A 248 -1.57 3.42 31.67
N GLY A 249 -0.88 4.07 32.62
CA GLY A 249 0.42 3.59 33.13
C GLY A 249 0.32 2.29 33.92
N THR A 250 -0.80 2.05 34.60
CA THR A 250 -1.02 0.82 35.39
C THR A 250 -1.23 -0.41 34.52
N TYR A 251 -1.86 -0.28 33.35
CA TYR A 251 -2.02 -1.40 32.40
C TYR A 251 -0.70 -1.82 31.78
N PHE A 252 0.22 -0.89 31.53
CA PHE A 252 1.51 -1.20 30.92
C PHE A 252 2.44 -1.98 31.88
N ILE A 253 2.40 -1.65 33.17
CA ILE A 253 3.13 -2.38 34.22
C ILE A 253 2.53 -3.77 34.46
N SER A 254 1.20 -3.92 34.39
CA SER A 254 0.53 -5.23 34.53
C SER A 254 0.85 -6.19 33.37
N ILE A 255 0.91 -5.67 32.14
CA ILE A 255 1.28 -6.46 30.95
C ILE A 255 2.74 -6.90 30.99
N MET A 256 3.66 -6.05 31.48
CA MET A 256 5.06 -6.44 31.64
C MET A 256 5.28 -7.48 32.74
N ASN A 257 4.52 -7.44 33.83
CA ASN A 257 4.62 -8.46 34.89
C ASN A 257 4.03 -9.82 34.48
N THR A 258 3.11 -9.85 33.50
CA THR A 258 2.51 -11.09 32.98
C THR A 258 3.38 -11.78 31.93
N ILE A 259 4.35 -11.08 31.34
CA ILE A 259 5.27 -11.63 30.32
C ILE A 259 6.60 -12.10 30.95
N CYS A 260 6.89 -11.74 32.21
CA CYS A 260 8.14 -12.06 32.92
C CYS A 260 8.01 -13.14 34.03
N LEU A 261 6.89 -13.88 34.08
CA LEU A 261 6.71 -15.11 34.88
C LEU A 261 6.36 -16.26 33.94
#